data_AF-A0A948HZB2-F1
#
_entry.id   AF-A0A948HZB2-F1
#
_cell.length_a   1.000
_cell.length_b   1.000
_cell.length_c   1.000
_cell.angle_alpha   90.00
_cell.angle_beta   90.00
_cell.angle_gamma   90.00
#
_symmetry.space_group_name_H-M   'P 1'
#
loop_
_entity.id
_entity.type
_entity.pdbx_description
1 polymer ?
#
loop_
_entity_poly.entity_id
_entity_poly.type
_entity_poly.pdbx_seq_one_letter_code
_entity_poly.pdbx_strand_id
1 'polypeptide(L)' 'MIKLLYLMPVLMCVFWFWYLQQRGLSVKQGIKGFGYIVGFNLIIALSLWLLMILTQR' A
#
# COMPACT_ATOMS: atom_id res chain seq x y z
N MET A 1 -16.07 -0.67 10.07
CA MET A 1 -16.13 -0.71 8.59
C MET A 1 -14.87 -0.12 7.92
N ILE A 2 -14.12 0.80 8.55
CA ILE A 2 -12.85 1.34 8.03
C ILE A 2 -11.63 0.40 8.22
N LYS A 3 -11.71 -0.59 9.12
CA LYS A 3 -10.60 -1.51 9.43
C LYS A 3 -10.04 -2.28 8.21
N LEU A 4 -10.89 -2.63 7.23
CA LEU A 4 -10.46 -3.38 6.05
C LEU A 4 -9.57 -2.54 5.12
N LEU A 5 -9.82 -1.23 5.00
CA LEU A 5 -9.00 -0.31 4.22
C LEU A 5 -7.57 -0.24 4.77
N TYR A 6 -7.42 -0.34 6.09
CA TYR A 6 -6.11 -0.39 6.74
C TYR A 6 -5.40 -1.74 6.57
N LEU A 7 -6.16 -2.82 6.43
CA LEU A 7 -5.62 -4.17 6.27
C LEU A 7 -5.18 -4.46 4.82
N MET A 8 -5.77 -3.78 3.85
CA MET A 8 -5.45 -3.94 2.42
C MET A 8 -3.95 -3.72 2.09
N PRO A 9 -3.27 -2.65 2.54
CA PRO A 9 -1.83 -2.48 2.30
C PRO A 9 -0.99 -3.58 2.92
N VAL A 10 -1.38 -4.07 4.11
CA VAL A 10 -0.67 -5.16 4.79
C VAL A 10 -0.78 -6.44 3.98
N LEU A 11 -1.98 -6.76 3.49
CA LEU A 11 -2.20 -7.89 2.59
C LEU A 11 -1.38 -7.77 1.30
N MET A 12 -1.35 -6.59 0.67
CA MET A 12 -0.54 -6.36 -0.54
C MET A 12 0.95 -6.57 -0.28
N CYS A 13 1.47 -6.12 0.86
CA CYS A 13 2.87 -6.35 1.27
C CYS A 13 3.16 -7.84 1.47
N VAL A 14 2.27 -8.58 2.12
CA VAL A 14 2.42 -10.04 2.34
C VAL A 14 2.41 -10.81 1.01
N PHE A 15 1.46 -10.48 0.11
CA PHE A 15 1.42 -11.09 -1.22
C PHE A 15 2.67 -10.79 -2.04
N TRP A 16 3.17 -9.56 -2.00
CA TRP A 16 4.39 -9.17 -2.71
C TRP A 16 5.63 -9.87 -2.16
N PHE A 17 5.74 -9.99 -0.83
CA PHE A 17 6.79 -10.76 -0.18
C PHE A 17 6.76 -12.23 -0.60
N TRP A 18 5.57 -12.84 -0.62
CA TRP A 18 5.42 -14.23 -1.02
C TRP A 18 5.78 -14.46 -2.49
N TYR A 19 5.42 -13.50 -3.36
CA TYR A 19 5.80 -13.50 -4.78
C TYR A 19 7.32 -13.42 -4.99
N LEU A 20 8.02 -12.58 -4.23
CA LEU A 20 9.49 -12.50 -4.26
C LEU A 20 10.12 -13.81 -3.81
N GLN A 21 9.59 -14.41 -2.74
CA GLN A 21 10.09 -15.65 -2.18
C GLN A 21 9.91 -16.83 -3.14
N GLN A 22 8.77 -16.95 -3.82
CA GLN A 22 8.55 -17.99 -4.84
C GLN A 22 9.49 -17.85 -6.05
N ARG A 23 9.88 -16.63 -6.41
CA ARG A 23 10.81 -16.37 -7.51
C ARG A 23 12.28 -16.46 -7.09
N GLY A 24 12.59 -16.72 -5.82
CA GLY A 24 13.95 -16.69 -5.29
C GLY A 24 14.60 -15.31 -5.36
N LEU A 25 13.81 -14.24 -5.53
CA LEU A 25 14.30 -12.87 -5.64
C LEU A 25 14.53 -12.31 -4.24
N SER A 26 15.67 -11.64 -4.04
CA SER A 26 15.95 -10.98 -2.77
C SER A 26 14.98 -9.82 -2.55
N VAL A 27 14.61 -9.57 -1.29
CA VAL A 27 13.79 -8.42 -0.87
C VAL A 27 14.35 -7.10 -1.41
N LYS A 28 15.68 -6.99 -1.56
CA LYS A 28 16.34 -5.82 -2.16
C LYS A 28 15.95 -5.55 -3.61
N GLN A 29 15.71 -6.59 -4.43
CA GLN A 29 15.20 -6.43 -5.79
C GLN A 29 13.71 -6.07 -5.80
N GLY A 30 12.97 -6.54 -4.80
CA GLY A 30 11.54 -6.30 -4.62
C GLY A 30 11.16 -4.93 -4.03
N ILE A 31 12.12 -4.13 -3.60
CA ILE A 31 11.88 -2.81 -2.96
C ILE A 31 10.99 -1.90 -3.82
N LYS A 32 11.12 -1.96 -5.15
CA LYS A 32 10.29 -1.16 -6.05
C LYS A 32 8.79 -1.47 -5.87
N GLY A 33 8.42 -2.74 -5.72
CA GLY A 33 7.01 -3.11 -5.53
C GLY A 33 6.46 -2.70 -4.16
N PHE A 34 7.28 -2.78 -3.10
CA PHE A 34 6.92 -2.19 -1.81
C PHE A 34 6.71 -0.68 -1.93
N GLY A 35 7.59 0.02 -2.67
CA GLY A 35 7.45 1.45 -2.97
C GLY A 35 6.15 1.77 -3.70
N TYR A 36 5.74 0.95 -4.67
CA TYR A 36 4.45 1.11 -5.36
C TYR A 36 3.25 0.90 -4.43
N ILE A 37 3.28 -0.12 -3.57
CA ILE A 37 2.19 -0.41 -2.62
C ILE A 37 2.02 0.75 -1.63
N VAL A 38 3.15 1.23 -1.07
CA VAL A 38 3.16 2.36 -0.13
C VAL A 38 2.73 3.65 -0.84
N GLY A 39 3.28 3.94 -2.01
CA GLY A 39 2.94 5.14 -2.78
C GLY A 39 1.47 5.18 -3.18
N PHE A 40 0.91 4.07 -3.66
CA PHE A 40 -0.51 3.97 -4.01
C PHE A 40 -1.41 4.20 -2.80
N ASN A 41 -1.12 3.56 -1.66
CA ASN A 41 -1.89 3.77 -0.43
C ASN A 41 -1.75 5.19 0.11
N LEU A 42 -0.56 5.79 0.00
CA LEU A 42 -0.31 7.17 0.42
C LEU A 42 -1.09 8.17 -0.43
N ILE A 43 -1.15 7.97 -1.74
CA ILE A 43 -1.95 8.82 -2.65
C ILE A 43 -3.43 8.75 -2.26
N ILE A 44 -3.97 7.55 -2.05
CA ILE A 44 -5.37 7.38 -1.62
C ILE A 44 -5.63 8.09 -0.30
N ALA A 45 -4.74 7.91 0.69
CA ALA A 45 -4.86 8.56 1.98
C ALA A 45 -4.83 10.09 1.87
N LEU A 46 -3.91 10.65 1.07
CA LEU A 46 -3.82 12.08 0.80
C LEU A 46 -5.05 12.61 0.09
N SER A 47 -5.54 11.92 -0.94
CA SER A 47 -6.75 12.30 -1.66
C SER A 47 -7.98 12.33 -0.75
N LEU A 48 -8.15 11.30 0.10
CA LEU A 48 -9.24 11.25 1.07
C LEU A 48 -9.12 12.36 2.13
N TRP A 49 -7.90 12.61 2.62
CA TRP A 49 -7.64 13.68 3.57
C TRP A 49 -7.94 15.06 2.98
N LEU A 50 -7.55 15.29 1.72
CA LEU A 50 -7.81 16.53 1.01
C LEU A 50 -9.30 16.75 0.74
N LEU A 51 -10.02 15.69 0.36
CA LEU A 51 -11.48 15.72 0.23
C LEU A 51 -12.17 16.01 1.57
N MET A 52 -11.67 15.46 2.68
CA MET A 52 -12.20 15.72 4.01
C MET A 52 -12.03 17.19 4.39
N ILE A 53 -10.86 17.80 4.09
CA ILE A 53 -10.63 19.23 4.30
C ILE A 53 -11.56 20.08 3.42
N LEU A 54 -11.73 19.73 2.14
CA LEU A 54 -12.61 20.46 1.23
C LEU A 54 -14.09 20.36 1.62
N THR A 55 -14.52 19.22 2.17
CA THR A 55 -15.93 18.94 2.50
C THR A 55 -16.31 19.44 3.90
N GLN A 56 -15.33 19.67 4.78
CA GLN A 56 -15.52 20.27 6.11
C GLN A 56 -15.38 21.81 6.11
N ARG A 57 -15.28 22.43 4.93
CA ARG A 57 -15.45 23.87 4.68
C ARG A 57 -16.88 24.14 4.23
#